data_AF-R7UAM8-F1
#
_entry.id   AF-R7UAM8-F1
#
_cell.length_a   1.000
_cell.length_b   1.000
_cell.length_c   1.000
_cell.angle_alpha   90.00
_cell.angle_beta   90.00
_cell.angle_gamma   90.00
#
_symmetry.space_group_name_H-M   'P 1'
#
loop_
_entity.id
_entity.type
_entity.pdbx_description
1 polymer ?
#
loop_
_entity_poly.entity_id
_entity_poly.type
_entity_poly.pdbx_seq_one_letter_code
_entity_poly.pdbx_strand_id
1 'polypeptide(L)'
;MASSLNSAAFRLIKQTFSHISVSRRFASQDKNPKIQTFLADPQGSVLYKYFTEGKLERTDGSSITEGIGQGRITKNLEGAPIDQGLLVMDADAVKTTFSLLYDEGFFVGASSGLNVAGAVQAARLMGPGHTVVTCLCDTGHKYYSRLFSRDELEKRGLLECIPEAHRHSLH
;
A
#
# COMPACT_ATOMS: atom_id res chain seq x y z
N MET A 1 10.72 6.89 -38.23
CA MET A 1 10.81 5.64 -37.46
C MET A 1 10.11 5.86 -36.14
N ALA A 2 8.84 5.44 -36.04
CA ALA A 2 8.08 5.50 -34.80
C ALA A 2 8.69 4.46 -33.85
N SER A 3 9.37 4.93 -32.80
CA SER A 3 9.87 4.07 -31.74
C SER A 3 8.69 3.34 -31.12
N SER A 4 8.65 2.03 -31.32
CA SER A 4 7.77 1.13 -30.61
C SER A 4 7.84 1.41 -29.11
N LEU A 5 6.75 1.91 -28.54
CA LEU A 5 6.47 1.86 -27.11
C LEU A 5 6.40 0.37 -26.72
N ASN A 6 7.56 -0.25 -26.51
CA ASN A 6 7.69 -1.61 -26.03
C ASN A 6 7.14 -1.67 -24.59
N SER A 7 5.88 -2.07 -24.49
CA SER A 7 5.30 -2.87 -23.41
C SER A 7 5.80 -2.61 -21.99
N ALA A 8 5.66 -1.40 -21.47
CA ALA A 8 5.60 -1.23 -20.03
C ALA A 8 4.27 -1.84 -19.56
N ALA A 9 4.29 -3.07 -19.04
CA ALA A 9 3.11 -3.64 -18.40
C ALA A 9 2.81 -2.80 -17.15
N PHE A 10 1.84 -1.89 -17.29
CA PHE A 10 1.38 -0.99 -16.26
C PHE A 10 0.69 -1.79 -15.18
N ARG A 11 1.00 -1.57 -13.91
CA ARG A 11 0.41 -2.34 -12.82
C ARG A 11 0.02 -1.46 -11.67
N LEU A 12 -1.14 -1.75 -11.12
CA LEU A 12 -1.81 -0.86 -10.18
C LEU A 12 -2.01 -1.55 -8.84
N ILE A 13 -1.53 -0.89 -7.79
CA ILE A 13 -1.79 -1.34 -6.43
C ILE A 13 -3.07 -0.75 -5.89
N LYS A 14 -3.87 -1.63 -5.28
CA LYS A 14 -5.17 -1.35 -4.69
C LYS A 14 -5.05 -1.59 -3.20
N GLN A 15 -5.63 -0.71 -2.40
CA GLN A 15 -5.60 -0.83 -0.95
C GLN A 15 -7.01 -1.01 -0.36
N THR A 16 -7.98 -0.16 -0.74
CA THR A 16 -9.35 -0.21 -0.19
C THR A 16 -10.40 0.56 -1.01
N PHE A 17 -11.68 0.34 -0.64
CA PHE A 17 -12.99 0.78 -1.15
C PHE A 17 -13.07 1.98 -2.13
N SER A 18 -12.41 3.11 -1.87
CA SER A 18 -12.44 4.31 -2.74
C SER A 18 -11.44 4.24 -3.89
N HIS A 19 -10.31 3.59 -3.68
CA HIS A 19 -9.29 3.41 -4.72
C HIS A 19 -9.72 2.37 -5.73
N ILE A 20 -10.45 1.33 -5.32
CA ILE A 20 -10.84 0.25 -6.24
C ILE A 20 -11.74 0.75 -7.36
N SER A 21 -12.65 1.68 -7.08
CA SER A 21 -13.52 2.30 -8.09
C SER A 21 -12.74 3.24 -9.04
N VAL A 22 -11.78 4.02 -8.51
CA VAL A 22 -10.88 4.85 -9.33
C VAL A 22 -9.96 3.98 -10.19
N SER A 23 -9.35 2.96 -9.59
CA SER A 23 -8.49 1.98 -10.22
C SER A 23 -9.21 1.12 -11.25
N ARG A 24 -10.51 0.83 -11.07
CA ARG A 24 -11.33 0.14 -12.09
C ARG A 24 -11.44 0.96 -13.38
N ARG A 25 -11.36 2.29 -13.28
CA ARG A 25 -11.41 3.19 -14.44
C ARG A 25 -10.04 3.36 -15.11
N PHE A 26 -8.95 3.28 -14.35
CA PHE A 26 -7.57 3.32 -14.86
C PHE A 26 -7.06 1.98 -15.39
N ALA A 27 -7.42 0.88 -14.75
CA ALA A 27 -6.97 -0.47 -15.03
C ALA A 27 -8.10 -1.38 -15.53
N SER A 28 -9.07 -0.83 -16.29
CA SER A 28 -10.08 -1.68 -16.94
C SER A 28 -9.35 -2.69 -17.83
N GLN A 29 -9.43 -3.98 -17.48
CA GLN A 29 -8.82 -5.09 -18.24
C GLN A 29 -9.27 -5.06 -19.72
N ASP A 30 -10.45 -4.50 -20.00
CA ASP A 30 -10.98 -4.25 -21.34
C ASP A 30 -10.08 -3.38 -22.23
N LYS A 31 -9.22 -2.54 -21.63
CA LYS A 31 -8.30 -1.67 -22.38
C LYS A 31 -6.90 -2.25 -22.54
N ASN A 32 -6.45 -3.08 -21.60
CA ASN A 32 -5.17 -3.78 -21.70
C ASN A 32 -5.15 -4.99 -20.74
N PRO A 33 -5.33 -6.23 -21.25
CA PRO A 33 -5.36 -7.44 -20.43
C PRO A 33 -3.99 -7.80 -19.81
N LYS A 34 -2.91 -7.08 -20.18
CA LYS A 34 -1.57 -7.29 -19.62
C LYS A 34 -1.34 -6.54 -18.30
N ILE A 35 -2.28 -5.69 -17.90
CA ILE A 35 -2.23 -4.99 -16.62
C ILE A 35 -2.51 -5.99 -15.51
N GLN A 36 -1.59 -6.10 -14.56
CA GLN A 36 -1.83 -6.84 -13.33
C GLN A 36 -2.07 -5.91 -12.14
N THR A 37 -2.91 -6.34 -11.22
CA THR A 37 -3.35 -5.58 -10.06
C THR A 37 -3.01 -6.33 -8.77
N PHE A 38 -2.36 -5.61 -7.86
CA PHE A 38 -1.98 -6.15 -6.56
C PHE A 38 -2.82 -5.48 -5.48
N LEU A 39 -3.30 -6.26 -4.51
CA LEU A 39 -3.88 -5.75 -3.28
C LEU A 39 -2.77 -5.63 -2.23
N ALA A 40 -2.44 -4.43 -1.77
CA ALA A 40 -1.56 -4.25 -0.61
C ALA A 40 -2.42 -4.13 0.65
N ASP A 41 -2.29 -5.09 1.56
CA ASP A 41 -3.18 -5.25 2.71
C ASP A 41 -2.38 -5.25 4.03
N PRO A 42 -2.84 -4.55 5.08
CA PRO A 42 -2.15 -4.51 6.37
C PRO A 42 -2.40 -5.77 7.21
N GLN A 43 -1.60 -5.89 8.28
CA GLN A 43 -1.85 -6.85 9.36
C GLN A 43 -3.23 -6.63 10.01
N GLY A 44 -3.84 -7.72 10.47
CA GLY A 44 -5.16 -7.71 11.10
C GLY A 44 -6.33 -7.70 10.11
N SER A 45 -6.10 -7.59 8.80
CA SER A 45 -7.16 -7.65 7.78
C SER A 45 -7.45 -9.07 7.30
N VAL A 46 -8.64 -9.28 6.73
CA VAL A 46 -9.04 -10.55 6.10
C VAL A 46 -8.74 -10.61 4.61
N LEU A 47 -8.39 -9.49 3.96
CA LEU A 47 -8.36 -9.45 2.50
C LEU A 47 -7.16 -10.20 1.92
N TYR A 48 -5.98 -10.10 2.54
CA TYR A 48 -4.79 -10.83 2.11
C TYR A 48 -5.07 -12.33 1.99
N LYS A 49 -5.47 -12.97 3.10
CA LYS A 49 -5.79 -14.41 3.14
C LYS A 49 -6.95 -14.77 2.20
N TYR A 50 -7.91 -13.87 2.02
CA TYR A 50 -8.99 -14.11 1.06
C TYR A 50 -8.48 -14.18 -0.38
N PHE A 51 -7.64 -13.24 -0.80
CA PHE A 51 -7.14 -13.20 -2.18
C PHE A 51 -5.99 -14.17 -2.45
N THR A 52 -5.29 -14.67 -1.43
CA THR A 52 -4.20 -15.66 -1.60
C THR A 52 -4.65 -17.10 -1.33
N GLU A 53 -5.57 -17.32 -0.40
CA GLU A 53 -5.98 -18.66 0.08
C GLU A 53 -7.49 -18.92 -0.03
N GLY A 54 -8.30 -17.92 -0.36
CA GLY A 54 -9.76 -18.04 -0.37
C GLY A 54 -10.42 -18.04 1.02
N LYS A 55 -9.68 -17.73 2.09
CA LYS A 55 -10.17 -17.78 3.47
C LYS A 55 -10.50 -16.40 4.03
N LEU A 56 -11.66 -16.26 4.67
CA LEU A 56 -12.06 -15.05 5.39
C LEU A 56 -11.58 -15.07 6.84
N GLU A 57 -10.26 -15.02 6.99
CA GLU A 57 -9.58 -15.05 8.28
C GLU A 57 -8.67 -13.84 8.41
N ARG A 58 -8.54 -13.28 9.62
CA ARG A 58 -7.59 -12.20 9.86
C ARG A 58 -6.16 -12.73 9.79
N THR A 59 -5.25 -11.89 9.31
CA THR A 59 -3.82 -12.05 9.58
C THR A 59 -3.52 -11.68 11.03
N ASP A 60 -2.45 -12.24 11.59
CA ASP A 60 -2.07 -11.97 12.97
C ASP A 60 -1.61 -10.53 13.17
N GLY A 61 -1.88 -9.99 14.35
CA GLY A 61 -1.52 -8.63 14.74
C GLY A 61 -2.57 -7.57 14.43
N SER A 62 -2.15 -6.32 14.53
CA SER A 62 -2.97 -5.13 14.26
C SER A 62 -2.10 -4.09 13.55
N SER A 63 -2.72 -3.14 12.87
CA SER A 63 -2.01 -2.12 12.10
C SER A 63 -2.20 -0.71 12.70
N ILE A 64 -1.16 0.12 12.58
CA ILE A 64 -1.17 1.56 12.81
C ILE A 64 -1.92 2.31 11.70
N THR A 65 -2.09 1.67 10.54
CA THR A 65 -2.80 2.28 9.40
C THR A 65 -4.26 2.49 9.73
N GLU A 66 -4.81 3.59 9.19
CA GLU A 66 -6.19 3.99 9.44
C GLU A 66 -6.97 4.11 8.14
N GLY A 67 -8.27 3.81 8.22
CA GLY A 67 -9.15 3.79 7.06
C GLY A 67 -8.99 2.55 6.18
N ILE A 68 -8.05 1.65 6.50
CA ILE A 68 -7.80 0.38 5.79
C ILE A 68 -7.81 -0.81 6.75
N GLY A 69 -7.64 -2.04 6.23
CA GLY A 69 -7.65 -3.26 7.03
C GLY A 69 -9.05 -3.82 7.30
N GLN A 70 -9.73 -4.31 6.26
CA GLN A 70 -11.11 -4.75 6.35
C GLN A 70 -11.27 -6.09 7.07
N GLY A 71 -12.40 -6.24 7.77
CA GLY A 71 -12.81 -7.48 8.44
C GLY A 71 -13.80 -8.35 7.64
N ARG A 72 -14.20 -7.92 6.44
CA ARG A 72 -15.16 -8.61 5.57
C ARG A 72 -14.97 -8.21 4.11
N ILE A 73 -15.46 -9.04 3.20
CA ILE A 73 -15.64 -8.64 1.79
C ILE A 73 -16.85 -7.71 1.72
N THR A 74 -16.66 -6.62 1.00
CA THR A 74 -17.69 -5.59 0.84
C THR A 74 -18.16 -5.59 -0.61
N LYS A 75 -19.36 -5.05 -0.88
CA LYS A 75 -19.94 -5.05 -2.23
C LYS A 75 -19.04 -4.39 -3.29
N ASN A 76 -18.20 -3.43 -2.92
CA ASN A 76 -17.30 -2.78 -3.88
C ASN A 76 -16.07 -3.64 -4.23
N LEU A 77 -15.77 -4.67 -3.44
CA LEU A 77 -14.72 -5.65 -3.73
C LEU A 77 -15.23 -6.78 -4.63
N GLU A 78 -16.55 -6.98 -4.71
CA GLU A 78 -17.14 -8.00 -5.60
C GLU A 78 -16.80 -7.70 -7.06
N GLY A 79 -16.17 -8.66 -7.72
CA GLY A 79 -15.73 -8.52 -9.11
C GLY A 79 -14.60 -7.49 -9.33
N ALA A 80 -13.91 -7.06 -8.27
CA ALA A 80 -12.72 -6.24 -8.42
C ALA A 80 -11.61 -7.09 -9.09
N PRO A 81 -10.97 -6.61 -10.17
CA PRO A 81 -9.88 -7.35 -10.79
C PRO A 81 -8.66 -7.20 -9.88
N ILE A 82 -8.41 -8.19 -9.03
CA ILE A 82 -7.26 -8.30 -8.12
C ILE A 82 -6.59 -9.62 -8.45
N ASP A 83 -5.37 -9.57 -8.98
CA ASP A 83 -4.64 -10.77 -9.41
C ASP A 83 -3.86 -11.39 -8.26
N GLN A 84 -3.37 -10.59 -7.32
CA GLN A 84 -2.57 -11.07 -6.20
C GLN A 84 -2.70 -10.18 -4.95
N GLY A 85 -2.66 -10.80 -3.76
CA GLY A 85 -2.53 -10.11 -2.48
C GLY A 85 -1.09 -10.01 -2.00
N LEU A 86 -0.73 -8.88 -1.39
CA LEU A 86 0.55 -8.60 -0.73
C LEU A 86 0.27 -8.18 0.71
N LEU A 87 0.81 -8.93 1.67
CA LEU A 87 0.78 -8.53 3.07
C LEU A 87 1.91 -7.54 3.32
N VAL A 88 1.57 -6.35 3.81
CA VAL A 88 2.55 -5.32 4.14
C VAL A 88 2.51 -5.09 5.64
N MET A 89 3.67 -5.25 6.27
CA MET A 89 3.83 -5.06 7.71
C MET A 89 3.90 -3.58 8.05
N ASP A 90 3.46 -3.23 9.27
CA ASP A 90 3.54 -1.84 9.75
C ASP A 90 4.96 -1.29 9.73
N ALA A 91 5.95 -2.12 10.02
CA ALA A 91 7.36 -1.75 9.98
C ALA A 91 7.77 -1.21 8.59
N ASP A 92 7.34 -1.89 7.52
CA ASP A 92 7.62 -1.47 6.15
C ASP A 92 6.82 -0.23 5.77
N ALA A 93 5.54 -0.16 6.17
CA ALA A 93 4.68 0.98 5.89
C ALA A 93 5.19 2.26 6.59
N VAL A 94 5.57 2.18 7.86
CA VAL A 94 6.14 3.29 8.63
C VAL A 94 7.47 3.70 8.04
N LYS A 95 8.42 2.77 7.86
CA LYS A 95 9.72 3.07 7.24
C LYS A 95 9.55 3.80 5.91
N THR A 96 8.68 3.28 5.04
CA THR A 96 8.41 3.87 3.73
C THR A 96 7.75 5.25 3.84
N THR A 97 6.84 5.46 4.80
CA THR A 97 6.23 6.77 5.02
C THR A 97 7.28 7.83 5.41
N PHE A 98 8.22 7.47 6.27
CA PHE A 98 9.28 8.39 6.69
C PHE A 98 10.29 8.63 5.56
N SER A 99 10.66 7.62 4.78
CA SER A 99 11.47 7.84 3.57
C SER A 99 10.75 8.75 2.55
N LEU A 100 9.45 8.56 2.32
CA LEU A 100 8.68 9.46 1.46
C LEU A 100 8.74 10.92 1.95
N LEU A 101 8.69 11.14 3.26
CA LEU A 101 8.79 12.49 3.82
C LEU A 101 10.20 13.07 3.67
N TYR A 102 11.23 12.33 4.09
CA TYR A 102 12.59 12.87 4.23
C TYR A 102 13.43 12.79 2.97
N ASP A 103 13.25 11.75 2.16
CA ASP A 103 14.03 11.53 0.96
C ASP A 103 13.34 12.17 -0.26
N GLU A 104 12.00 12.17 -0.29
CA GLU A 104 11.19 12.59 -1.45
C GLU A 104 10.31 13.83 -1.20
N GLY A 105 10.18 14.31 0.04
CA GLY A 105 9.40 15.50 0.39
C GLY A 105 7.87 15.32 0.44
N PHE A 106 7.37 14.08 0.43
CA PHE A 106 5.93 13.77 0.50
C PHE A 106 5.45 13.59 1.94
N PHE A 107 4.69 14.57 2.44
CA PHE A 107 4.05 14.47 3.75
C PHE A 107 2.70 13.74 3.70
N VAL A 108 2.71 12.43 3.92
CA VAL A 108 1.57 11.53 3.72
C VAL A 108 1.26 10.63 4.92
N GLY A 109 0.07 10.04 4.96
CA GLY A 109 -0.31 9.02 5.96
C GLY A 109 0.27 7.63 5.70
N ALA A 110 0.17 6.75 6.70
CA ALA A 110 0.73 5.39 6.67
C ALA A 110 0.12 4.49 5.58
N SER A 111 -1.12 4.75 5.16
CA SER A 111 -1.72 4.05 4.01
C SER A 111 -0.93 4.32 2.72
N SER A 112 -0.48 5.55 2.49
CA SER A 112 0.40 5.87 1.36
C SER A 112 1.73 5.14 1.44
N GLY A 113 2.35 5.09 2.63
CA GLY A 113 3.56 4.29 2.87
C GLY A 113 3.36 2.80 2.60
N LEU A 114 2.23 2.24 3.05
CA LEU A 114 1.86 0.85 2.78
C LEU A 114 1.70 0.58 1.28
N ASN A 115 1.12 1.53 0.55
CA ASN A 115 0.92 1.45 -0.90
C ASN A 115 2.23 1.45 -1.67
N VAL A 116 3.18 2.27 -1.23
CA VAL A 116 4.52 2.35 -1.84
C VAL A 116 5.37 1.15 -1.43
N ALA A 117 5.29 0.68 -0.19
CA ALA A 117 5.93 -0.58 0.23
C ALA A 117 5.42 -1.76 -0.60
N GLY A 118 4.10 -1.87 -0.79
CA GLY A 118 3.49 -2.84 -1.69
C GLY A 118 3.98 -2.69 -3.14
N ALA A 119 4.22 -1.45 -3.61
CA ALA A 119 4.74 -1.18 -4.96
C ALA A 119 6.16 -1.66 -5.15
N VAL A 120 7.00 -1.45 -4.15
CA VAL A 120 8.36 -1.97 -4.12
C VAL A 120 8.34 -3.50 -4.10
N GLN A 121 7.48 -4.14 -3.29
CA GLN A 121 7.33 -5.60 -3.28
C GLN A 121 6.87 -6.14 -4.64
N ALA A 122 5.83 -5.55 -5.24
CA ALA A 122 5.34 -5.93 -6.57
C ALA A 122 6.43 -5.78 -7.64
N ALA A 123 7.13 -4.65 -7.66
CA ALA A 123 8.22 -4.41 -8.60
C ALA A 123 9.33 -5.47 -8.49
N ARG A 124 9.69 -5.89 -7.26
CA ARG A 124 10.67 -6.94 -7.02
C ARG A 124 10.22 -8.30 -7.56
N LEU A 125 8.96 -8.67 -7.35
CA LEU A 125 8.40 -9.93 -7.87
C LEU A 125 8.40 -9.99 -9.39
N MET A 126 8.24 -8.84 -10.05
CA MET A 126 8.13 -8.76 -11.51
C MET A 126 9.47 -8.62 -12.21
N GLY A 127 10.48 -8.09 -11.53
CA GLY A 127 11.77 -7.78 -12.12
C GLY A 127 11.78 -6.50 -12.97
N PRO A 128 12.95 -6.13 -13.50
CA PRO A 128 13.17 -4.88 -14.23
C PRO A 128 12.34 -4.79 -15.52
N GLY A 129 12.18 -3.56 -16.05
CA GLY A 129 11.45 -3.29 -17.29
C GLY A 129 9.94 -3.08 -17.13
N HIS A 130 9.45 -3.04 -15.89
CA HIS A 130 8.05 -2.82 -15.58
C HIS A 130 7.80 -1.43 -14.97
N THR A 131 6.59 -0.92 -15.18
CA THR A 131 6.12 0.32 -14.55
C THR A 131 5.03 0.00 -13.54
N VAL A 132 5.29 0.33 -12.28
CA VAL A 132 4.34 0.15 -11.17
C VAL A 132 3.79 1.51 -10.77
N VAL A 133 2.48 1.57 -10.59
CA VAL A 133 1.76 2.76 -10.13
C VAL A 133 0.97 2.44 -8.87
N THR A 134 0.97 3.38 -7.95
CA THR A 134 0.24 3.31 -6.68
C THR A 134 -0.31 4.69 -6.32
N CYS A 135 -1.11 4.76 -5.25
CA CYS A 135 -1.73 6.01 -4.81
C CYS A 135 -1.13 6.50 -3.50
N LEU A 136 -0.86 7.80 -3.43
CA LEU A 136 -0.68 8.52 -2.17
C LEU A 136 -2.06 9.08 -1.79
N CYS A 137 -2.61 8.61 -0.68
CA CYS A 137 -4.04 8.72 -0.38
C CYS A 137 -4.41 10.07 0.22
N ASP A 138 -3.69 10.48 1.26
CA ASP A 138 -3.89 11.76 1.93
C ASP A 138 -2.64 12.23 2.70
N THR A 139 -2.70 13.48 3.15
CA THR A 139 -1.61 14.17 3.84
C THR A 139 -1.38 13.62 5.25
N GLY A 140 -0.13 13.64 5.72
CA GLY A 140 0.24 13.19 7.06
C GLY A 140 -0.40 13.99 8.21
N HIS A 141 -0.94 15.18 7.93
CA HIS A 141 -1.47 16.10 8.93
C HIS A 141 -2.60 15.50 9.80
N LYS A 142 -3.45 14.64 9.23
CA LYS A 142 -4.55 13.97 9.96
C LYS A 142 -4.05 12.96 10.99
N TYR A 143 -2.83 12.46 10.80
CA TYR A 143 -2.23 11.40 11.59
C TYR A 143 -1.12 11.90 12.49
N TYR A 144 -0.92 13.23 12.54
CA TYR A 144 0.20 13.86 13.25
C TYR A 144 0.32 13.33 14.68
N SER A 145 -0.75 13.38 15.47
CA SER A 145 -0.80 12.96 16.87
C SER A 145 -0.63 11.45 17.13
N ARG A 146 -0.54 10.62 16.08
CA ARG A 146 -0.36 9.17 16.20
C ARG A 146 0.85 8.70 15.41
N LEU A 147 0.80 8.76 14.08
CA LEU A 147 1.88 8.28 13.21
C LEU A 147 3.19 9.06 13.37
N PHE A 148 3.12 10.33 13.78
CA PHE A 148 4.28 11.18 13.99
C PHE A 148 4.53 11.49 15.48
N SER A 149 3.89 10.74 16.38
CA SER A 149 4.14 10.80 17.83
C SER A 149 5.17 9.75 18.21
N ARG A 150 6.24 10.18 18.90
CA ARG A 150 7.26 9.27 19.41
C ARG A 150 6.66 8.22 20.33
N ASP A 151 5.88 8.65 21.32
CA ASP A 151 5.29 7.78 22.34
C ASP A 151 4.39 6.69 21.72
N GLU A 152 3.58 7.04 20.71
CA GLU A 152 2.69 6.07 20.06
C GLU A 152 3.48 5.05 19.23
N LEU A 153 4.54 5.49 18.55
CA LEU A 153 5.44 4.60 17.81
C LEU A 153 6.24 3.69 18.74
N GLU A 154 6.72 4.18 19.88
CA GLU A 154 7.42 3.38 20.89
C GLU A 154 6.50 2.32 21.51
N LYS A 155 5.29 2.69 21.91
CA LYS A 155 4.28 1.75 22.45
C LYS A 155 3.96 0.60 21.49
N ARG A 156 4.05 0.86 20.18
CA ARG A 156 3.80 -0.13 19.13
C ARG A 156 5.07 -0.85 18.67
N GLY A 157 6.25 -0.51 19.19
CA GLY A 157 7.53 -1.07 18.77
C GLY A 157 7.94 -0.68 17.34
N LEU A 158 7.45 0.45 16.83
CA LEU A 158 7.67 0.93 15.46
C LEU A 158 8.68 2.07 15.35
N LEU A 159 9.14 2.63 16.48
CA LEU A 159 10.14 3.71 16.47
C LEU A 159 11.43 3.29 15.75
N GLU A 160 11.87 2.05 15.98
CA GLU A 160 13.12 1.54 15.39
C GLU A 160 13.05 1.37 13.87
N CYS A 161 11.85 1.32 13.30
CA CYS A 161 11.64 1.24 11.85
C CYS A 161 12.00 2.56 11.15
N ILE A 162 12.04 3.67 11.89
CA ILE A 162 12.40 4.99 11.39
C ILE A 162 13.92 5.16 11.52
N PRO A 163 14.65 5.58 10.46
CA PRO A 163 16.07 5.91 10.57
C PRO A 163 16.32 6.91 11.70
N GLU A 164 17.36 6.68 12.51
CA GLU A 164 17.66 7.52 13.69
C GLU A 164 17.74 9.01 13.34
N ALA A 165 18.33 9.33 12.18
CA ALA A 165 18.45 10.67 11.64
C ALA A 165 17.09 11.39 11.45
N HIS A 166 15.97 10.67 11.37
CA HIS A 166 14.62 11.23 11.17
C HIS A 166 13.79 11.25 12.45
N ARG A 167 14.25 10.65 13.56
CA ARG A 167 13.45 10.54 14.80
C ARG A 167 13.38 11.85 15.60
N HIS A 168 14.23 12.83 15.28
CA HIS A 168 14.29 14.12 15.98
C HIS A 168 13.08 15.02 15.69
N SER A 169 12.32 14.74 14.64
CA SER A 169 11.14 15.49 14.22
C SER A 169 9.83 14.98 14.81
N LEU A 170 9.88 13.81 15.45
CA LEU A 170 8.74 13.25 16.16
C LEU A 170 8.44 14.13 17.38
N HIS A 171 7.16 14.40 17.59
CA HIS A 171 6.69 15.13 18.77
C HIS A 171 6.33 14.18 19.91
#